data_AF-A0A855FCR3-F1
#
_entry.id   AF-A0A855FCR3-F1
#
_cell.length_a   1.000
_cell.length_b   1.000
_cell.length_c   1.000
_cell.angle_alpha   90.00
_cell.angle_beta   90.00
_cell.angle_gamma   90.00
#
_symmetry.space_group_name_H-M   'P 1'
#
loop_
_entity.id
_entity.type
_entity.pdbx_description
1 polymer ?
#
loop_
_entity_poly.entity_id
_entity_poly.type
_entity_poly.pdbx_seq_one_letter_code
_entity_poly.pdbx_strand_id
1 'polypeptide(L)'
;MTTVEQRNFARKIECEEDGLYYSRYFFKQRTGGKMIIAPHHLAIQRALDRVISGEITRLVINVPPGYTKTELATINMMGRGLALNKRARFMHLSYSHNLALLNSSTARGMIKSKLYQAMWPMELRDDADSKAMWWNEHGGGVYASSAAGQVTGFRAGHMEPGWQGALIIDDPVKPDDAYSDIVRNGVNNRFNETIKSRLAIETTPMIVIMQRIHYHDLSGYLLRGGSGEKWHHLNLPVVIDNSRSYEETYPENTHAIPIDHGLPDGWLWPFKHNESHRVSLFSHRRTAEAQYMQNPKRFNAEGALWNEEMISAAHAMRITQELARTVVAIDPQATNSEESDESGIAVASVYGSGDERQYSLDADYSGKYSPNGWATKAIEAYEQHEADAIVIETNQGGNMAEDTLRNAGFGGRIIRVHASKGKYARAEPISALYAQGRVAHRGSLYEVENQFMEYVPSTAKKSPDRLDAAVYALTELSEPQSTGMLVRSR
;
A
#
# COMPACT_ATOMS: atom_id res chain seq x y z
N MET A 1 -17.68 14.16 48.44
CA MET A 1 -17.91 13.29 47.28
C MET A 1 -18.16 11.87 47.78
N THR A 2 -19.15 11.19 47.22
CA THR A 2 -19.35 9.74 47.42
C THR A 2 -18.21 8.94 46.78
N THR A 3 -18.02 7.67 47.18
CA THR A 3 -17.03 6.77 46.54
C THR A 3 -17.27 6.62 45.03
N VAL A 4 -18.52 6.74 44.59
CA VAL A 4 -18.90 6.69 43.16
C VAL A 4 -18.46 7.96 42.43
N GLU A 5 -18.68 9.13 43.04
CA GLU A 5 -18.24 10.42 42.50
C GLU A 5 -16.71 10.50 42.40
N GLN A 6 -15.99 10.03 43.42
CA GLN A 6 -14.52 9.97 43.39
C GLN A 6 -14.01 9.06 42.26
N ARG A 7 -14.63 7.89 42.06
CA ARG A 7 -14.27 6.99 40.95
C ARG A 7 -14.56 7.59 39.59
N ASN A 8 -15.68 8.29 39.43
CA ASN A 8 -16.01 8.95 38.16
C ASN A 8 -15.09 10.13 37.88
N PHE A 9 -14.71 10.90 38.91
CA PHE A 9 -13.74 11.96 38.77
C PHE A 9 -12.36 11.43 38.35
N ALA A 10 -11.86 10.38 38.99
CA ALA A 10 -10.59 9.77 38.59
C ALA A 10 -10.62 9.24 37.14
N ARG A 11 -11.70 8.56 36.74
CA ARG A 11 -11.89 8.09 35.36
C ARG A 11 -11.94 9.22 34.35
N LYS A 12 -12.58 10.33 34.71
CA LYS A 12 -12.66 11.53 33.88
C LYS A 12 -11.25 12.03 33.56
N ILE A 13 -10.41 12.21 34.58
CA ILE A 13 -9.03 12.66 34.41
C ILE A 13 -8.25 11.69 33.52
N GLU A 14 -8.30 10.37 33.79
CA GLU A 14 -7.58 9.41 32.93
C GLU A 14 -8.08 9.39 31.49
N CYS A 15 -9.38 9.60 31.26
CA CYS A 15 -9.92 9.73 29.91
C CYS A 15 -9.47 11.02 29.20
N GLU A 16 -9.29 12.10 29.93
CA GLU A 16 -8.80 13.38 29.40
C GLU A 16 -7.31 13.29 29.08
N GLU A 17 -6.51 12.64 29.91
CA GLU A 17 -5.05 12.52 29.75
C GLU A 17 -4.64 11.40 28.78
N ASP A 18 -5.32 10.25 28.79
CA ASP A 18 -4.98 9.08 27.97
C ASP A 18 -6.14 8.70 27.03
N GLY A 19 -5.98 9.00 25.75
CA GLY A 19 -6.98 8.66 24.74
C GLY A 19 -7.13 7.15 24.48
N LEU A 20 -6.10 6.35 24.78
CA LEU A 20 -6.21 4.90 24.70
C LEU A 20 -7.00 4.35 25.89
N TYR A 21 -6.83 4.92 27.08
CA TYR A 21 -7.69 4.63 28.22
C TYR A 21 -9.15 4.96 27.90
N TYR A 22 -9.42 6.16 27.39
CA TYR A 22 -10.76 6.56 26.92
C TYR A 22 -11.34 5.51 25.97
N SER A 23 -10.58 5.14 24.95
CA SER A 23 -10.98 4.17 23.93
C SER A 23 -11.32 2.82 24.54
N ARG A 24 -10.46 2.28 25.40
CA ARG A 24 -10.68 0.99 26.08
C ARG A 24 -11.90 1.01 26.99
N TYR A 25 -12.07 2.11 27.73
CA TYR A 25 -13.17 2.27 28.67
C TYR A 25 -14.50 2.26 27.92
N PHE A 26 -14.68 3.15 26.94
CA PHE A 26 -15.93 3.26 26.21
C PHE A 26 -16.20 2.11 25.25
N PHE A 27 -15.16 1.49 24.67
CA PHE A 27 -15.30 0.23 23.94
C PHE A 27 -15.92 -0.84 24.83
N LYS A 28 -15.42 -1.00 26.07
CA LYS A 28 -15.97 -1.97 27.03
C LYS A 28 -17.41 -1.65 27.43
N GLN A 29 -17.73 -0.39 27.68
CA GLN A 29 -19.11 -0.02 28.04
C GLN A 29 -20.09 -0.29 26.90
N ARG A 30 -19.67 -0.07 25.65
CA ARG A 30 -20.55 -0.21 24.47
C ARG A 30 -20.69 -1.66 24.00
N THR A 31 -19.61 -2.44 24.05
CA THR A 31 -19.56 -3.80 23.48
C THR A 31 -19.67 -4.90 24.53
N GLY A 32 -19.49 -4.58 25.82
CA GLY A 32 -19.33 -5.56 26.90
C GLY A 32 -17.97 -6.27 26.93
N GLY A 33 -17.20 -6.22 25.84
CA GLY A 33 -15.89 -6.86 25.70
C GLY A 33 -14.72 -5.94 26.04
N LYS A 34 -13.60 -6.51 26.51
CA LYS A 34 -12.36 -5.74 26.63
C LYS A 34 -11.74 -5.56 25.24
N MET A 35 -11.36 -4.34 24.89
CA MET A 35 -10.59 -4.07 23.69
C MET A 35 -9.22 -4.77 23.79
N ILE A 36 -8.88 -5.57 22.78
CA ILE A 36 -7.56 -6.18 22.66
C ILE A 36 -6.62 -5.11 22.11
N ILE A 37 -5.60 -4.78 22.89
CA ILE A 37 -4.63 -3.74 22.55
C ILE A 37 -3.39 -4.38 21.93
N ALA A 38 -2.80 -3.63 21.01
CA ALA A 38 -1.58 -3.97 20.30
C ALA A 38 -0.76 -2.69 20.09
N PRO A 39 0.56 -2.80 19.87
CA PRO A 39 1.46 -1.64 19.75
C PRO A 39 1.01 -0.56 18.75
N HIS A 40 0.40 -0.96 17.63
CA HIS A 40 -0.09 -0.01 16.61
C HIS A 40 -1.19 0.92 17.14
N HIS A 41 -2.01 0.46 18.10
CA HIS A 41 -3.01 1.33 18.73
C HIS A 41 -2.35 2.46 19.52
N LEU A 42 -1.19 2.23 20.15
CA LEU A 42 -0.42 3.28 20.82
C LEU A 42 0.16 4.26 19.79
N ALA A 43 0.69 3.78 18.66
CA ALA A 43 1.22 4.63 17.60
C ALA A 43 0.12 5.56 17.03
N ILE A 44 -1.07 5.00 16.73
CA ILE A 44 -2.23 5.78 16.28
C ILE A 44 -2.64 6.80 17.34
N GLN A 45 -2.75 6.38 18.60
CA GLN A 45 -3.19 7.29 19.67
C GLN A 45 -2.21 8.45 19.87
N ARG A 46 -0.89 8.19 19.85
CA ARG A 46 0.13 9.25 19.93
C ARG A 46 -0.03 10.26 18.79
N ALA A 47 -0.28 9.81 17.56
CA ALA A 47 -0.53 10.72 16.45
C ALA A 47 -1.81 11.55 16.64
N LEU A 48 -2.88 10.94 17.15
CA LEU A 48 -4.15 11.65 17.45
C LEU A 48 -4.01 12.65 18.61
N ASP A 49 -3.20 12.34 19.63
CA ASP A 49 -2.94 13.26 20.74
C ASP A 49 -2.15 14.48 20.28
N ARG A 50 -1.20 14.31 19.33
CA ARG A 50 -0.50 15.41 18.65
C ARG A 50 -1.44 16.27 17.80
N VAL A 51 -2.56 15.70 17.33
CA VAL A 51 -3.61 16.50 16.68
C VAL A 51 -4.39 17.33 17.71
N ILE A 52 -4.76 16.74 18.85
CA ILE A 52 -5.49 17.44 19.92
C ILE A 52 -4.67 18.58 20.51
N SER A 53 -3.36 18.38 20.70
CA SER A 53 -2.46 19.42 21.20
C SER A 53 -2.23 20.57 20.21
N GLY A 54 -2.61 20.39 18.94
CA GLY A 54 -2.37 21.35 17.85
C GLY A 54 -1.00 21.24 17.20
N GLU A 55 -0.18 20.26 17.58
CA GLU A 55 1.12 19.99 16.94
C GLU A 55 0.95 19.53 15.49
N ILE A 56 -0.08 18.71 15.22
CA ILE A 56 -0.41 18.22 13.88
C ILE A 56 -1.78 18.74 13.45
N THR A 57 -1.83 19.48 12.35
CA THR A 57 -3.09 19.97 11.74
C THR A 57 -3.47 19.21 10.47
N ARG A 58 -2.58 18.40 9.92
CA ARG A 58 -2.77 17.61 8.70
C ARG A 58 -2.21 16.22 8.94
N LEU A 59 -3.08 15.25 9.18
CA LEU A 59 -2.72 13.88 9.51
C LEU A 59 -3.31 12.91 8.48
N VAL A 60 -2.44 12.06 7.92
CA VAL A 60 -2.82 10.84 7.20
C VAL A 60 -2.41 9.64 8.06
N ILE A 61 -3.33 8.73 8.32
CA ILE A 61 -3.06 7.42 8.93
C ILE A 61 -3.43 6.36 7.90
N ASN A 62 -2.43 5.60 7.45
CA ASN A 62 -2.64 4.43 6.60
C ASN A 62 -2.43 3.14 7.38
N VAL A 63 -3.46 2.29 7.41
CA VAL A 63 -3.51 1.09 8.26
C VAL A 63 -4.45 0.05 7.63
N PRO A 64 -4.24 -1.27 7.80
CA PRO A 64 -4.98 -2.27 7.05
C PRO A 64 -6.46 -2.38 7.46
N PRO A 65 -7.31 -3.02 6.64
CA PRO A 65 -8.73 -3.16 6.95
C PRO A 65 -8.96 -3.93 8.25
N GLY A 66 -9.87 -3.41 9.09
CA GLY A 66 -10.24 -4.00 10.38
C GLY A 66 -9.18 -3.91 11.48
N TYR A 67 -8.26 -2.95 11.43
CA TYR A 67 -7.27 -2.66 12.47
C TYR A 67 -7.71 -1.52 13.41
N THR A 68 -9.01 -1.47 13.71
CA THR A 68 -9.60 -0.54 14.70
C THR A 68 -9.54 0.95 14.33
N LYS A 69 -9.31 1.26 13.05
CA LYS A 69 -9.15 2.62 12.53
C LYS A 69 -10.31 3.57 12.86
N THR A 70 -11.53 3.20 12.47
CA THR A 70 -12.76 3.99 12.68
C THR A 70 -13.07 4.19 14.16
N GLU A 71 -12.79 3.19 14.99
CA GLU A 71 -13.02 3.29 16.43
C GLU A 71 -12.16 4.40 17.04
N LEU A 72 -10.85 4.39 16.78
CA LEU A 72 -9.90 5.34 17.37
C LEU A 72 -10.03 6.74 16.75
N ALA A 73 -9.84 6.85 15.44
CA ALA A 73 -9.66 8.15 14.78
C ALA A 73 -10.97 8.84 14.37
N THR A 74 -12.10 8.13 14.44
CA THR A 74 -13.42 8.70 14.13
C THR A 74 -14.31 8.76 15.36
N ILE A 75 -14.78 7.61 15.85
CA ILE A 75 -15.79 7.57 16.92
C ILE A 75 -15.23 8.15 18.23
N ASN A 76 -14.06 7.67 18.65
CA ASN A 76 -13.43 8.13 19.89
C ASN A 76 -12.85 9.53 19.75
N MET A 77 -12.40 9.93 18.56
CA MET A 77 -11.97 11.30 18.30
C MET A 77 -13.11 12.32 18.48
N MET A 78 -14.29 12.03 17.94
CA MET A 78 -15.48 12.88 18.16
C MET A 78 -15.90 12.90 19.63
N GLY A 79 -15.94 11.73 20.28
CA GLY A 79 -16.32 11.59 21.67
C GLY A 79 -15.35 12.29 22.64
N ARG A 80 -14.08 11.89 22.64
CA ARG A 80 -13.05 12.46 23.51
C ARG A 80 -12.81 13.93 23.20
N GLY A 81 -12.84 14.32 21.93
CA GLY A 81 -12.67 15.71 21.58
C GLY A 81 -13.77 16.63 22.12
N LEU A 82 -15.02 16.15 22.23
CA LEU A 82 -16.10 16.86 22.92
C LEU A 82 -15.96 16.84 24.45
N ALA A 83 -15.41 15.77 25.02
CA ALA A 83 -15.09 15.70 26.44
C ALA A 83 -14.04 16.77 26.83
N LEU A 84 -13.02 16.96 25.98
CA LEU A 84 -11.97 17.96 26.17
C LEU A 84 -12.44 19.39 25.91
N ASN A 85 -13.30 19.59 24.91
CA ASN A 85 -13.95 20.87 24.66
C ASN A 85 -15.39 20.65 24.21
N LYS A 86 -16.36 21.04 25.03
CA LYS A 86 -17.79 20.90 24.70
C LYS A 86 -18.21 21.71 23.48
N ARG A 87 -17.43 22.72 23.08
CA ARG A 87 -17.68 23.49 21.85
C ARG A 87 -17.08 22.83 20.61
N ALA A 88 -16.33 21.74 20.75
CA ALA A 88 -15.68 21.09 19.62
C ALA A 88 -16.70 20.67 18.56
N ARG A 89 -16.40 21.01 17.31
CA ARG A 89 -17.27 20.78 16.16
C ARG A 89 -16.56 19.92 15.12
N PHE A 90 -17.17 18.79 14.79
CA PHE A 90 -16.62 17.83 13.85
C PHE A 90 -17.42 17.78 12.56
N MET A 91 -16.68 17.59 11.47
CA MET A 91 -17.24 17.14 10.20
C MET A 91 -16.68 15.75 9.92
N HIS A 92 -17.53 14.75 9.84
CA HIS A 92 -17.17 13.36 9.57
C HIS A 92 -17.62 12.95 8.17
N LEU A 93 -16.67 12.55 7.33
CA LEU A 93 -16.89 12.13 5.95
C LEU A 93 -16.42 10.70 5.74
N SER A 94 -17.21 9.90 5.01
CA SER A 94 -16.85 8.53 4.61
C SER A 94 -17.38 8.20 3.22
N TYR A 95 -16.87 7.17 2.54
CA TYR A 95 -17.38 6.78 1.22
C TYR A 95 -18.88 6.46 1.25
N SER A 96 -19.37 5.87 2.35
CA SER A 96 -20.76 5.47 2.51
C SER A 96 -21.49 6.42 3.44
N HIS A 97 -22.60 6.97 2.95
CA HIS A 97 -23.49 7.81 3.78
C HIS A 97 -23.98 7.03 5.01
N ASN A 98 -24.41 5.78 4.83
CA ASN A 98 -24.91 4.95 5.92
C ASN A 98 -23.83 4.65 6.96
N LEU A 99 -22.57 4.42 6.54
CA LEU A 99 -21.47 4.22 7.49
C LEU A 99 -21.15 5.51 8.26
N ALA A 100 -21.16 6.67 7.58
CA ALA A 100 -21.00 7.96 8.26
C ALA A 100 -22.08 8.19 9.33
N LEU A 101 -23.35 7.90 9.00
CA LEU A 101 -24.47 7.98 9.95
C LEU A 101 -24.33 6.99 11.10
N LEU A 102 -23.84 5.77 10.84
CA LEU A 102 -23.62 4.76 11.88
C LEU A 102 -22.54 5.21 12.87
N ASN A 103 -21.41 5.73 12.38
CA ASN A 103 -20.32 6.22 13.23
C ASN A 103 -20.76 7.41 14.07
N SER A 104 -21.48 8.37 13.46
CA SER A 104 -22.08 9.50 14.16
C SER A 104 -23.09 9.06 15.24
N SER A 105 -23.99 8.14 14.89
CA SER A 105 -24.97 7.57 15.83
C SER A 105 -24.28 6.85 16.99
N THR A 106 -23.16 6.19 16.74
CA THR A 106 -22.38 5.48 17.75
C THR A 106 -21.72 6.46 18.73
N ALA A 107 -21.07 7.51 18.22
CA ALA A 107 -20.49 8.55 19.06
C ALA A 107 -21.56 9.29 19.87
N ARG A 108 -22.69 9.63 19.24
CA ARG A 108 -23.84 10.24 19.90
C ARG A 108 -24.40 9.36 21.02
N GLY A 109 -24.58 8.07 20.78
CA GLY A 109 -25.04 7.11 21.79
C GLY A 109 -24.10 7.02 22.99
N MET A 110 -22.79 7.05 22.74
CA MET A 110 -21.77 7.12 23.80
C MET A 110 -21.89 8.41 24.61
N ILE A 111 -22.05 9.56 23.96
CA ILE A 111 -22.18 10.88 24.63
C ILE A 111 -23.47 10.97 25.46
N LYS A 112 -24.59 10.41 24.97
CA LYS A 112 -25.86 10.36 25.73
C LYS A 112 -25.84 9.35 26.89
N SER A 113 -24.82 8.50 26.99
CA SER A 113 -24.76 7.48 28.04
C SER A 113 -24.62 8.11 29.43
N LYS A 114 -25.23 7.47 30.45
CA LYS A 114 -25.16 7.93 31.84
C LYS A 114 -23.72 8.08 32.33
N LEU A 115 -22.82 7.19 31.90
CA LEU A 115 -21.41 7.22 32.29
C LEU A 115 -20.66 8.41 31.70
N TYR A 116 -20.89 8.71 30.41
CA TYR A 116 -20.30 9.87 29.77
C TYR A 116 -20.84 11.16 30.40
N GLN A 117 -22.16 11.28 30.56
CA GLN A 117 -22.81 12.45 31.17
C GLN A 117 -22.39 12.69 32.62
N ALA A 118 -22.11 11.63 33.38
CA ALA A 118 -21.59 11.77 34.75
C ALA A 118 -20.18 12.37 34.81
N MET A 119 -19.37 12.22 33.75
CA MET A 119 -18.01 12.77 33.66
C MET A 119 -17.99 14.14 32.97
N TRP A 120 -18.75 14.29 31.89
CA TRP A 120 -18.86 15.51 31.09
C TRP A 120 -20.32 15.82 30.79
N PRO A 121 -21.05 16.46 31.73
CA PRO A 121 -22.45 16.84 31.50
C PRO A 121 -22.55 17.74 30.27
N MET A 122 -23.33 17.36 29.27
CA MET A 122 -23.64 18.18 28.10
C MET A 122 -24.96 17.74 27.47
N GLU A 123 -25.96 18.62 27.47
CA GLU A 123 -27.25 18.30 26.87
C GLU A 123 -27.21 18.49 25.35
N LEU A 124 -27.84 17.57 24.63
CA LEU A 124 -28.06 17.70 23.19
C LEU A 124 -29.33 18.52 22.94
N ARG A 125 -29.32 19.36 21.90
CA ARG A 125 -30.47 20.17 21.54
C ARG A 125 -31.54 19.32 20.87
N ASP A 126 -32.80 19.54 21.21
CA ASP A 126 -33.93 18.79 20.64
C ASP A 126 -34.12 19.02 19.13
N ASP A 127 -33.79 20.23 18.65
CA ASP A 127 -33.93 20.65 17.24
C ASP A 127 -32.78 20.17 16.34
N ALA A 128 -31.74 19.58 16.93
CA ALA A 128 -30.58 19.05 16.24
C ALA A 128 -30.09 17.77 16.94
N ASP A 129 -30.89 16.70 16.81
CA ASP A 129 -30.64 15.40 17.46
C ASP A 129 -30.82 14.20 16.51
N SER A 130 -30.26 14.28 15.30
CA SER A 130 -30.36 13.25 14.26
C SER A 130 -29.06 12.44 14.10
N LYS A 131 -29.10 11.33 13.34
CA LYS A 131 -27.87 10.58 13.01
C LYS A 131 -26.91 11.36 12.10
N ALA A 132 -27.44 12.23 11.25
CA ALA A 132 -26.65 13.02 10.30
C ALA A 132 -26.05 14.27 10.94
N MET A 133 -26.77 14.86 11.89
CA MET A 133 -26.37 16.09 12.54
C MET A 133 -26.92 16.14 13.95
N TRP A 134 -26.04 16.41 14.91
CA TRP A 134 -26.43 16.68 16.28
C TRP A 134 -25.54 17.74 16.94
N TRP A 135 -26.16 18.60 17.75
CA TRP A 135 -25.50 19.70 18.47
C TRP A 135 -25.79 19.61 19.97
N ASN A 136 -24.81 19.94 20.79
CA ASN A 136 -25.03 20.22 22.20
C ASN A 136 -25.42 21.69 22.43
N GLU A 137 -25.93 21.98 23.62
CA GLU A 137 -26.32 23.34 24.02
C GLU A 137 -25.18 24.36 23.89
N HIS A 138 -23.92 23.92 24.06
CA HIS A 138 -22.71 24.73 23.99
C HIS A 138 -22.24 25.05 22.56
N GLY A 139 -22.89 24.48 21.52
CA GLY A 139 -22.58 24.74 20.11
C GLY A 139 -21.55 23.80 19.48
N GLY A 140 -21.08 22.79 20.22
CA GLY A 140 -20.27 21.68 19.71
C GLY A 140 -21.15 20.51 19.26
N GLY A 141 -20.58 19.59 18.48
CA GLY A 141 -21.32 18.46 17.93
C GLY A 141 -20.71 17.91 16.65
N VAL A 142 -21.50 17.15 15.90
CA VAL A 142 -21.05 16.42 14.71
C VAL A 142 -22.02 16.62 13.56
N TYR A 143 -21.45 16.89 12.39
CA TYR A 143 -22.11 16.70 11.09
C TYR A 143 -21.46 15.53 10.36
N ALA A 144 -22.26 14.55 9.93
CA ALA A 144 -21.80 13.35 9.26
C ALA A 144 -22.47 13.17 7.89
N SER A 145 -21.66 12.95 6.86
CA SER A 145 -22.14 12.80 5.48
C SER A 145 -21.21 11.90 4.67
N SER A 146 -21.61 11.59 3.43
CA SER A 146 -20.69 10.91 2.52
C SER A 146 -19.64 11.90 1.97
N ALA A 147 -18.44 11.41 1.69
CA ALA A 147 -17.37 12.19 1.09
C ALA A 147 -17.72 12.69 -0.32
N ALA A 148 -18.74 12.10 -0.98
CA ALA A 148 -19.34 12.56 -2.24
C ALA A 148 -20.67 13.33 -2.05
N GLY A 149 -21.26 13.33 -0.86
CA GLY A 149 -22.54 13.99 -0.54
C GLY A 149 -22.39 15.48 -0.25
N GLN A 150 -23.46 16.26 -0.33
CA GLN A 150 -23.42 17.71 -0.10
C GLN A 150 -22.90 18.05 1.31
N VAL A 151 -21.92 18.96 1.41
CA VAL A 151 -21.30 19.41 2.68
C VAL A 151 -21.41 20.93 2.91
N THR A 152 -22.18 21.63 2.07
CA THR A 152 -22.33 23.10 2.12
C THR A 152 -23.06 23.56 3.38
N GLY A 153 -22.61 24.67 3.98
CA GLY A 153 -23.25 25.29 5.15
C GLY A 153 -22.72 24.82 6.51
N PHE A 154 -21.91 23.76 6.55
CA PHE A 154 -21.29 23.24 7.76
C PHE A 154 -19.78 23.43 7.75
N ARG A 155 -19.19 23.59 8.94
CA ARG A 155 -17.73 23.71 9.14
C ARG A 155 -17.27 22.85 10.30
N ALA A 156 -16.08 22.30 10.20
CA ALA A 156 -15.35 21.76 11.34
C ALA A 156 -14.67 22.91 12.10
N GLY A 157 -14.60 22.83 13.42
CA GLY A 157 -13.98 23.87 14.23
C GLY A 157 -14.85 25.10 14.49
N HIS A 158 -14.27 26.01 15.26
CA HIS A 158 -14.75 27.36 15.54
C HIS A 158 -13.62 28.36 15.27
N MET A 159 -13.94 29.63 15.07
CA MET A 159 -12.95 30.71 14.92
C MET A 159 -12.40 31.16 16.29
N GLU A 160 -11.89 30.19 17.04
CA GLU A 160 -11.37 30.35 18.40
C GLU A 160 -10.02 29.59 18.50
N PRO A 161 -9.07 30.03 19.34
CA PRO A 161 -7.80 29.33 19.52
C PRO A 161 -8.00 27.97 20.22
N GLY A 162 -6.99 27.11 20.12
CA GLY A 162 -6.96 25.80 20.79
C GLY A 162 -7.75 24.71 20.08
N TRP A 163 -8.02 23.61 20.79
CA TRP A 163 -8.77 22.47 20.27
C TRP A 163 -10.24 22.81 20.06
N GLN A 164 -10.68 22.92 18.80
CA GLN A 164 -12.07 23.26 18.44
C GLN A 164 -12.81 22.15 17.69
N GLY A 165 -12.23 20.95 17.60
CA GLY A 165 -12.73 19.84 16.78
C GLY A 165 -11.91 19.65 15.51
N ALA A 166 -12.37 18.77 14.61
CA ALA A 166 -11.61 18.36 13.43
C ALA A 166 -12.51 17.98 12.25
N LEU A 167 -11.95 18.03 11.05
CA LEU A 167 -12.51 17.41 9.86
C LEU A 167 -11.91 16.00 9.71
N ILE A 168 -12.75 14.98 9.82
CA ILE A 168 -12.36 13.57 9.78
C ILE A 168 -12.84 12.96 8.47
N ILE A 169 -11.94 12.30 7.75
CA ILE A 169 -12.21 11.58 6.50
C ILE A 169 -11.82 10.11 6.71
N ASP A 170 -12.82 9.23 6.88
CA ASP A 170 -12.65 7.80 7.13
C ASP A 170 -13.04 6.99 5.89
N ASP A 171 -12.06 6.40 5.21
CA ASP A 171 -12.22 5.68 3.94
C ASP A 171 -13.07 6.50 2.94
N PRO A 172 -12.53 7.52 2.25
CA PRO A 172 -13.33 8.41 1.38
C PRO A 172 -13.82 7.75 0.09
N VAL A 173 -13.26 6.60 -0.29
CA VAL A 173 -13.57 5.87 -1.51
C VAL A 173 -13.75 4.39 -1.19
N LYS A 174 -14.77 3.77 -1.78
CA LYS A 174 -14.98 2.32 -1.69
C LYS A 174 -13.87 1.59 -2.47
N PRO A 175 -13.29 0.48 -1.97
CA PRO A 175 -12.22 -0.24 -2.66
C PRO A 175 -12.52 -0.57 -4.13
N ASP A 176 -13.71 -1.11 -4.42
CA ASP A 176 -14.10 -1.49 -5.78
C ASP A 176 -14.14 -0.28 -6.74
N ASP A 177 -14.53 0.89 -6.22
CA ASP A 177 -14.67 2.11 -7.02
C ASP A 177 -13.34 2.84 -7.23
N ALA A 178 -12.29 2.47 -6.46
CA ALA A 178 -10.98 3.10 -6.54
C ALA A 178 -10.28 2.89 -7.90
N TYR A 179 -10.70 1.86 -8.63
CA TYR A 179 -10.23 1.54 -9.96
C TYR A 179 -10.87 2.40 -11.05
N SER A 180 -11.97 3.09 -10.76
CA SER A 180 -12.52 4.10 -11.65
C SER A 180 -11.75 5.41 -11.49
N ASP A 181 -10.99 5.77 -12.53
CA ASP A 181 -10.27 7.05 -12.58
C ASP A 181 -11.21 8.24 -12.38
N ILE A 182 -12.43 8.17 -12.92
CA ILE A 182 -13.45 9.21 -12.78
C ILE A 182 -13.86 9.37 -11.32
N VAL A 183 -14.21 8.27 -10.63
CA VAL A 183 -14.64 8.33 -9.23
C VAL A 183 -13.50 8.83 -8.33
N ARG A 184 -12.30 8.27 -8.51
CA ARG A 184 -11.13 8.60 -7.72
C ARG A 184 -10.69 10.06 -7.91
N ASN A 185 -10.60 10.53 -9.16
CA ASN A 185 -10.27 11.92 -9.46
C ASN A 185 -11.37 12.87 -8.97
N GLY A 186 -12.64 12.46 -9.07
CA GLY A 186 -13.76 13.21 -8.51
C GLY A 186 -13.61 13.47 -7.01
N VAL A 187 -13.21 12.46 -6.23
CA VAL A 187 -12.97 12.61 -4.79
C VAL A 187 -11.75 13.50 -4.50
N ASN A 188 -10.66 13.34 -5.25
CA ASN A 188 -9.47 14.18 -5.10
C ASN A 188 -9.74 15.66 -5.45
N ASN A 189 -10.46 15.93 -6.54
CA ASN A 189 -10.85 17.29 -6.93
C ASN A 189 -11.77 17.92 -5.88
N ARG A 190 -12.75 17.14 -5.42
CA ARG A 190 -13.71 17.58 -4.39
C ARG A 190 -13.04 17.90 -3.05
N PHE A 191 -11.94 17.22 -2.73
CA PHE A 191 -11.14 17.55 -1.55
C PHE A 191 -10.72 19.03 -1.58
N ASN A 192 -10.12 19.47 -2.68
CA ASN A 192 -9.63 20.85 -2.82
C ASN A 192 -10.77 21.86 -3.00
N GLU A 193 -11.74 21.56 -3.86
CA GLU A 193 -12.81 22.50 -4.22
C GLU A 193 -13.80 22.73 -3.08
N THR A 194 -14.15 21.66 -2.35
CA THR A 194 -15.28 21.68 -1.42
C THR A 194 -14.89 21.35 0.01
N ILE A 195 -14.17 20.25 0.25
CA ILE A 195 -13.93 19.73 1.62
C ILE A 195 -12.97 20.62 2.40
N LYS A 196 -11.82 21.00 1.81
CA LYS A 196 -10.82 21.87 2.45
C LYS A 196 -11.40 23.21 2.90
N SER A 197 -12.32 23.79 2.11
CA SER A 197 -13.00 25.04 2.47
C SER A 197 -13.95 24.95 3.69
N ARG A 198 -14.19 23.74 4.23
CA ARG A 198 -15.06 23.50 5.40
C ARG A 198 -14.36 23.63 6.74
N LEU A 199 -13.10 24.03 6.78
CA LEU A 199 -12.44 24.39 8.02
C LEU A 199 -12.95 25.76 8.50
N ALA A 200 -13.15 25.93 9.81
CA ALA A 200 -13.48 27.25 10.39
C ALA A 200 -12.29 28.21 10.30
N ILE A 201 -11.09 27.68 10.53
CA ILE A 201 -9.79 28.34 10.38
C ILE A 201 -8.80 27.33 9.80
N GLU A 202 -7.77 27.80 9.08
CA GLU A 202 -6.79 26.92 8.42
C GLU A 202 -6.09 25.93 9.37
N THR A 203 -5.90 26.33 10.64
CA THR A 203 -5.31 25.50 11.68
C THR A 203 -6.27 24.44 12.25
N THR A 204 -7.55 24.44 11.86
CA THR A 204 -8.48 23.36 12.23
C THR A 204 -7.94 22.04 11.68
N PRO A 205 -7.74 21.01 12.52
CA PRO A 205 -7.12 19.79 12.06
C PRO A 205 -7.95 19.01 11.04
N MET A 206 -7.25 18.37 10.10
CA MET A 206 -7.79 17.38 9.18
C MET A 206 -7.13 16.03 9.45
N ILE A 207 -7.96 15.00 9.60
CA ILE A 207 -7.51 13.63 9.81
C ILE A 207 -8.07 12.78 8.67
N VAL A 208 -7.19 12.25 7.83
CA VAL A 208 -7.53 11.21 6.86
C VAL A 208 -7.08 9.88 7.43
N ILE A 209 -8.00 8.94 7.58
CA ILE A 209 -7.68 7.57 7.99
C ILE A 209 -8.29 6.59 7.01
N MET A 210 -7.45 5.72 6.45
CA MET A 210 -7.90 4.72 5.47
C MET A 210 -6.87 3.61 5.28
N GLN A 211 -7.31 2.45 4.81
CA GLN A 211 -6.39 1.57 4.08
C GLN A 211 -6.09 2.17 2.71
N ARG A 212 -4.85 2.05 2.23
CA ARG A 212 -4.54 2.40 0.84
C ARG A 212 -5.27 1.45 -0.09
N ILE A 213 -5.88 1.98 -1.14
CA ILE A 213 -6.68 1.21 -2.10
C ILE A 213 -6.19 1.42 -3.54
N HIS A 214 -5.47 2.52 -3.81
CA HIS A 214 -4.94 2.82 -5.13
C HIS A 214 -3.73 3.75 -5.05
N TYR A 215 -2.85 3.72 -6.04
CA TYR A 215 -1.69 4.62 -6.05
C TYR A 215 -2.11 6.10 -6.00
N HIS A 216 -3.18 6.45 -6.70
CA HIS A 216 -3.81 7.79 -6.75
C HIS A 216 -5.05 7.96 -5.83
N ASP A 217 -5.22 7.12 -4.81
CA ASP A 217 -6.24 7.37 -3.78
C ASP A 217 -5.98 8.68 -3.01
N LEU A 218 -6.92 9.10 -2.14
CA LEU A 218 -6.81 10.39 -1.46
C LEU A 218 -5.50 10.52 -0.66
N SER A 219 -5.09 9.47 0.07
CA SER A 219 -3.79 9.45 0.75
C SER A 219 -2.63 9.69 -0.20
N GLY A 220 -2.55 8.91 -1.29
CA GLY A 220 -1.49 9.09 -2.30
C GLY A 220 -1.52 10.48 -2.94
N TYR A 221 -2.70 11.00 -3.23
CA TYR A 221 -2.88 12.35 -3.75
C TYR A 221 -2.33 13.43 -2.81
N LEU A 222 -2.70 13.37 -1.52
CA LEU A 222 -2.27 14.35 -0.52
C LEU A 222 -0.76 14.27 -0.24
N LEU A 223 -0.23 13.06 -0.06
CA LEU A 223 1.18 12.82 0.27
C LEU A 223 2.13 13.20 -0.87
N ARG A 224 1.62 13.31 -2.11
CA ARG A 224 2.37 13.78 -3.28
C ARG A 224 2.11 15.24 -3.64
N GLY A 225 1.41 15.98 -2.79
CA GLY A 225 1.24 17.43 -2.94
C GLY A 225 -0.05 17.87 -3.64
N GLY A 226 -1.02 16.97 -3.83
CA GLY A 226 -2.29 17.28 -4.49
C GLY A 226 -3.08 18.41 -3.82
N SER A 227 -2.89 18.64 -2.52
CA SER A 227 -3.51 19.76 -1.78
C SER A 227 -2.62 21.00 -1.64
N GLY A 228 -1.35 20.92 -2.08
CA GLY A 228 -0.31 21.92 -1.84
C GLY A 228 0.23 22.00 -0.41
N GLU A 229 -0.37 21.27 0.55
CA GLU A 229 0.08 21.21 1.93
C GLU A 229 0.94 19.98 2.20
N LYS A 230 1.82 20.05 3.19
CA LYS A 230 2.49 18.87 3.72
C LYS A 230 1.62 18.17 4.75
N TRP A 231 1.64 16.84 4.75
CA TRP A 231 0.82 16.00 5.61
C TRP A 231 1.69 15.11 6.47
N HIS A 232 1.43 15.09 7.78
CA HIS A 232 2.04 14.09 8.65
C HIS A 232 1.48 12.73 8.33
N HIS A 233 2.35 11.72 8.19
CA HIS A 233 1.95 10.41 7.71
C HIS A 233 2.39 9.30 8.66
N LEU A 234 1.41 8.69 9.33
CA LEU A 234 1.60 7.44 10.07
C LEU A 234 1.24 6.27 9.15
N ASN A 235 2.24 5.55 8.67
CA ASN A 235 2.07 4.38 7.82
C ASN A 235 2.26 3.09 8.62
N LEU A 236 1.28 2.20 8.60
CA LEU A 236 1.28 0.96 9.37
C LEU A 236 0.96 -0.23 8.45
N PRO A 237 1.96 -0.84 7.79
CA PRO A 237 1.74 -2.07 7.01
C PRO A 237 1.41 -3.26 7.92
N VAL A 238 0.77 -4.29 7.35
CA VAL A 238 0.40 -5.52 8.09
C VAL A 238 1.62 -6.28 8.62
N VAL A 239 2.76 -6.13 7.94
CA VAL A 239 4.09 -6.57 8.38
C VAL A 239 5.00 -5.34 8.36
N ILE A 240 5.57 -5.00 9.52
CA ILE A 240 6.58 -3.96 9.68
C ILE A 240 7.93 -4.50 9.20
N ASP A 241 8.59 -3.71 8.38
CA ASP A 241 9.96 -3.92 7.90
C ASP A 241 10.71 -2.59 8.02
N ASN A 242 11.59 -2.49 9.01
CA ASN A 242 12.41 -1.31 9.27
C ASN A 242 13.75 -1.34 8.52
N SER A 243 13.99 -2.32 7.64
CA SER A 243 15.23 -2.40 6.86
C SER A 243 15.34 -1.31 5.79
N ARG A 244 14.22 -0.64 5.46
CA ARG A 244 14.14 0.45 4.50
C ARG A 244 13.65 1.72 5.17
N SER A 245 14.24 2.85 4.79
CA SER A 245 13.75 4.17 5.17
C SER A 245 12.39 4.47 4.53
N TYR A 246 11.71 5.48 5.08
CA TYR A 246 10.45 5.96 4.52
C TYR A 246 10.65 6.46 3.07
N GLU A 247 11.73 7.19 2.83
CA GLU A 247 12.07 7.79 1.53
C GLU A 247 12.38 6.73 0.47
N GLU A 248 13.05 5.64 0.84
CA GLU A 248 13.28 4.49 -0.07
C GLU A 248 11.98 3.76 -0.40
N THR A 249 11.08 3.65 0.57
CA THR A 249 9.80 2.95 0.39
C THR A 249 8.80 3.79 -0.41
N TYR A 250 8.80 5.11 -0.19
CA TYR A 250 7.85 6.06 -0.75
C TYR A 250 8.53 7.29 -1.38
N PRO A 251 9.41 7.11 -2.38
CA PRO A 251 10.21 8.21 -2.95
C PRO A 251 9.36 9.31 -3.60
N GLU A 252 8.14 8.97 -4.02
CA GLU A 252 7.24 9.91 -4.70
C GLU A 252 6.42 10.77 -3.73
N ASN A 253 6.37 10.43 -2.44
CA ASN A 253 5.61 11.13 -1.40
C ASN A 253 6.32 12.42 -0.93
N THR A 254 6.59 13.32 -1.87
CA THR A 254 7.34 14.58 -1.68
C THR A 254 6.74 15.56 -0.66
N HIS A 255 5.47 15.37 -0.30
CA HIS A 255 4.74 16.22 0.66
C HIS A 255 4.37 15.48 1.95
N ALA A 256 4.93 14.28 2.18
CA ALA A 256 4.81 13.60 3.45
C ALA A 256 5.78 14.18 4.49
N ILE A 257 5.32 14.22 5.75
CA ILE A 257 6.16 14.36 6.95
C ILE A 257 6.01 13.03 7.69
N PRO A 258 6.97 12.09 7.56
CA PRO A 258 6.83 10.76 8.14
C PRO A 258 6.70 10.84 9.67
N ILE A 259 5.76 10.07 10.23
CA ILE A 259 5.67 9.82 11.67
C ILE A 259 6.32 8.47 11.93
N ASP A 260 7.39 8.46 12.75
CA ASP A 260 7.96 7.22 13.28
C ASP A 260 6.93 6.50 14.16
N HIS A 261 6.61 5.26 13.79
CA HIS A 261 5.69 4.42 14.54
C HIS A 261 6.36 3.76 15.77
N GLY A 262 7.69 3.63 15.79
CA GLY A 262 8.46 3.03 16.88
C GLY A 262 8.10 1.56 17.15
N LEU A 263 7.84 0.80 16.08
CA LEU A 263 7.38 -0.60 16.14
C LEU A 263 8.50 -1.51 15.63
N PRO A 264 8.73 -2.68 16.26
CA PRO A 264 9.71 -3.64 15.76
C PRO A 264 9.21 -4.33 14.49
N ASP A 265 10.14 -4.97 13.78
CA ASP A 265 9.83 -5.80 12.62
C ASP A 265 8.85 -6.94 12.95
N GLY A 266 8.03 -7.30 11.97
CA GLY A 266 7.08 -8.42 12.06
C GLY A 266 5.62 -8.01 11.97
N TRP A 267 4.72 -8.93 12.34
CA TRP A 267 3.27 -8.72 12.17
C TRP A 267 2.74 -7.59 13.05
N LEU A 268 2.03 -6.63 12.45
CA LEU A 268 1.48 -5.45 13.12
C LEU A 268 0.57 -5.80 14.30
N TRP A 269 -0.20 -6.88 14.15
CA TRP A 269 -1.09 -7.39 15.19
C TRP A 269 -1.17 -8.93 15.12
N PRO A 270 -0.27 -9.65 15.80
CA PRO A 270 -0.16 -11.11 15.72
C PRO A 270 -1.44 -11.88 16.11
N PHE A 271 -2.28 -11.26 16.95
CA PHE A 271 -3.59 -11.80 17.32
C PHE A 271 -4.54 -11.90 16.10
N LYS A 272 -4.41 -10.97 15.15
CA LYS A 272 -5.29 -10.90 13.97
C LYS A 272 -4.67 -11.59 12.75
N HIS A 273 -3.43 -11.26 12.41
CA HIS A 273 -2.70 -11.87 11.30
C HIS A 273 -1.31 -12.25 11.76
N ASN A 274 -0.87 -13.41 11.30
CA ASN A 274 0.40 -14.04 11.62
C ASN A 274 0.78 -14.99 10.47
N GLU A 275 1.87 -15.74 10.62
CA GLU A 275 2.44 -16.56 9.55
C GLU A 275 1.46 -17.53 8.89
N SER A 276 0.52 -18.11 9.65
CA SER A 276 -0.48 -19.04 9.09
C SER A 276 -1.43 -18.37 8.08
N HIS A 277 -1.53 -17.04 8.11
CA HIS A 277 -2.38 -16.25 7.22
C HIS A 277 -1.62 -15.71 6.01
N ARG A 278 -0.29 -15.87 5.92
CA ARG A 278 0.52 -15.26 4.84
C ARG A 278 0.01 -15.66 3.47
N VAL A 279 -0.15 -16.96 3.22
CA VAL A 279 -0.55 -17.46 1.90
C VAL A 279 -1.90 -16.88 1.46
N SER A 280 -2.89 -16.86 2.36
CA SER A 280 -4.22 -16.35 2.02
C SER A 280 -4.23 -14.83 1.87
N LEU A 281 -3.55 -14.10 2.75
CA LEU A 281 -3.50 -12.63 2.74
C LEU A 281 -2.80 -12.08 1.49
N PHE A 282 -1.72 -12.74 1.07
CA PHE A 282 -0.88 -12.33 -0.06
C PHE A 282 -1.28 -13.01 -1.38
N SER A 283 -2.35 -13.81 -1.40
CA SER A 283 -2.88 -14.44 -2.63
C SER A 283 -3.43 -13.43 -3.64
N HIS A 284 -4.09 -12.37 -3.16
CA HIS A 284 -4.56 -11.27 -4.00
C HIS A 284 -3.57 -10.11 -3.95
N ARG A 285 -2.50 -10.26 -4.73
CA ARG A 285 -1.39 -9.31 -4.89
C ARG A 285 -1.77 -7.83 -4.71
N ARG A 286 -2.66 -7.32 -5.56
CA ARG A 286 -3.00 -5.89 -5.60
C ARG A 286 -3.61 -5.44 -4.28
N THR A 287 -4.52 -6.25 -3.75
CA THR A 287 -5.16 -6.02 -2.44
C THR A 287 -4.15 -6.12 -1.32
N ALA A 288 -3.23 -7.09 -1.36
CA ALA A 288 -2.17 -7.27 -0.36
C ALA A 288 -1.25 -6.03 -0.33
N GLU A 289 -0.72 -5.64 -1.48
CA GLU A 289 0.22 -4.52 -1.59
C GLU A 289 -0.44 -3.18 -1.22
N ALA A 290 -1.63 -2.91 -1.76
CA ALA A 290 -2.35 -1.69 -1.47
C ALA A 290 -2.91 -1.71 -0.04
N GLN A 291 -3.86 -2.60 0.26
CA GLN A 291 -4.66 -2.50 1.47
C GLN A 291 -3.99 -3.06 2.71
N TYR A 292 -3.01 -3.95 2.58
CA TYR A 292 -2.34 -4.55 3.73
C TYR A 292 -0.93 -3.99 3.92
N MET A 293 -0.11 -3.89 2.88
CA MET A 293 1.22 -3.30 2.95
C MET A 293 1.22 -1.77 2.84
N GLN A 294 0.07 -1.13 2.60
CA GLN A 294 -0.05 0.32 2.44
C GLN A 294 0.84 0.92 1.33
N ASN A 295 1.19 0.12 0.32
CA ASN A 295 2.18 0.46 -0.70
C ASN A 295 1.63 0.29 -2.13
N PRO A 296 0.45 0.85 -2.46
CA PRO A 296 -0.13 0.64 -3.78
C PRO A 296 0.80 1.11 -4.88
N LYS A 297 1.03 0.24 -5.85
CA LYS A 297 1.88 0.51 -7.01
C LYS A 297 1.10 1.16 -8.16
N ARG A 298 1.82 1.82 -9.06
CA ARG A 298 1.28 2.33 -10.32
C ARG A 298 1.02 1.13 -11.23
N PHE A 299 -0.22 0.64 -11.23
CA PHE A 299 -0.66 -0.34 -12.21
C PHE A 299 -1.21 0.39 -13.43
N ASN A 300 -0.92 -0.11 -14.64
CA ASN A 300 -1.44 0.39 -15.92
C ASN A 300 -1.11 1.88 -16.16
N ALA A 301 0.11 2.31 -15.83
CA ALA A 301 0.53 3.68 -16.14
C ALA A 301 0.44 3.94 -17.66
N GLU A 302 0.01 5.13 -18.04
CA GLU A 302 -0.05 5.53 -19.45
C GLU A 302 1.36 5.44 -20.08
N GLY A 303 1.51 4.59 -21.10
CA GLY A 303 2.80 4.27 -21.72
C GLY A 303 3.55 3.07 -21.13
N ALA A 304 3.00 2.36 -20.14
CA ALA A 304 3.53 1.07 -19.70
C ALA A 304 3.37 0.01 -20.81
N LEU A 305 4.38 -0.86 -20.96
CA LEU A 305 4.36 -1.92 -21.99
C LEU A 305 3.49 -3.11 -21.60
N TRP A 306 3.38 -3.40 -20.30
CA TRP A 306 2.49 -4.43 -19.77
C TRP A 306 1.40 -3.80 -18.91
N ASN A 307 0.26 -4.47 -18.89
CA ASN A 307 -0.87 -4.10 -18.05
C ASN A 307 -1.39 -5.32 -17.27
N GLU A 308 -2.29 -5.07 -16.33
CA GLU A 308 -2.88 -6.08 -15.45
C GLU A 308 -3.66 -7.16 -16.22
N GLU A 309 -4.31 -6.81 -17.34
CA GLU A 309 -5.03 -7.77 -18.20
C GLU A 309 -4.06 -8.77 -18.83
N MET A 310 -2.91 -8.30 -19.33
CA MET A 310 -1.87 -9.16 -19.90
C MET A 310 -1.29 -10.12 -18.84
N ILE A 311 -0.98 -9.62 -17.64
CA ILE A 311 -0.44 -10.47 -16.57
C ILE A 311 -1.51 -11.48 -16.08
N SER A 312 -2.77 -11.06 -15.95
CA SER A 312 -3.87 -11.96 -15.59
C SER A 312 -4.10 -13.04 -16.65
N ALA A 313 -4.01 -12.69 -17.93
CA ALA A 313 -4.08 -13.63 -19.04
C ALA A 313 -2.91 -14.62 -19.02
N ALA A 314 -1.69 -14.16 -18.71
CA ALA A 314 -0.52 -15.01 -18.59
C ALA A 314 -0.66 -16.05 -17.47
N HIS A 315 -1.27 -15.70 -16.33
CA HIS A 315 -1.62 -16.66 -15.27
C HIS A 315 -2.68 -17.67 -15.69
N ALA A 316 -3.67 -17.22 -16.48
CA ALA A 316 -4.76 -18.08 -16.96
C ALA A 316 -4.35 -18.97 -18.15
N MET A 317 -3.25 -18.63 -18.83
CA MET A 317 -2.79 -19.29 -20.05
C MET A 317 -2.40 -20.75 -19.78
N ARG A 318 -3.00 -21.66 -20.55
CA ARG A 318 -2.60 -23.07 -20.59
C ARG A 318 -1.66 -23.31 -21.75
N ILE A 319 -0.52 -23.92 -21.46
CA ILE A 319 0.41 -24.37 -22.50
C ILE A 319 -0.09 -25.71 -23.02
N THR A 320 -0.21 -25.81 -24.34
CA THR A 320 -0.73 -26.98 -25.05
C THR A 320 0.34 -27.67 -25.90
N GLN A 321 1.50 -27.04 -26.05
CA GLN A 321 2.63 -27.54 -26.83
C GLN A 321 3.65 -28.25 -25.93
N GLU A 322 4.46 -29.14 -26.52
CA GLU A 322 5.53 -29.84 -25.80
C GLU A 322 6.70 -28.89 -25.46
N LEU A 323 7.32 -29.11 -24.29
CA LEU A 323 8.49 -28.34 -23.87
C LEU A 323 9.64 -28.58 -24.85
N ALA A 324 10.18 -27.50 -25.40
CA ALA A 324 11.27 -27.56 -26.36
C ALA A 324 12.61 -27.15 -25.74
N ARG A 325 12.62 -26.13 -24.88
CA ARG A 325 13.86 -25.60 -24.29
C ARG A 325 13.57 -24.75 -23.07
N THR A 326 14.48 -24.77 -22.09
CA THR A 326 14.47 -23.91 -20.91
C THR A 326 15.79 -23.14 -20.81
N VAL A 327 15.75 -21.86 -20.42
CA VAL A 327 16.95 -21.05 -20.18
C VAL A 327 16.84 -20.27 -18.87
N VAL A 328 17.98 -19.99 -18.27
CA VAL A 328 18.10 -19.03 -17.17
C VAL A 328 18.79 -17.78 -17.71
N ALA A 329 18.20 -16.60 -17.52
CA ALA A 329 18.85 -15.34 -17.88
C ALA A 329 19.24 -14.55 -16.64
N ILE A 330 20.36 -13.84 -16.74
CA ILE A 330 20.93 -13.05 -15.64
C ILE A 330 21.14 -11.61 -16.11
N ASP A 331 20.70 -10.66 -15.30
CA ASP A 331 21.09 -9.25 -15.36
C ASP A 331 21.94 -8.92 -14.12
N PRO A 332 23.27 -9.07 -14.20
CA PRO A 332 24.15 -9.00 -13.04
C PRO A 332 24.44 -7.55 -12.63
N GLN A 333 24.65 -7.34 -11.32
CA GLN A 333 25.16 -6.06 -10.81
C GLN A 333 26.61 -5.82 -11.27
N ALA A 334 26.90 -4.59 -11.68
CA ALA A 334 28.24 -4.18 -12.11
C ALA A 334 29.21 -3.87 -10.95
N THR A 335 28.72 -3.54 -9.74
CA THR A 335 29.55 -3.08 -8.61
C THR A 335 29.09 -3.60 -7.25
N ASN A 336 30.05 -3.90 -6.37
CA ASN A 336 29.85 -4.26 -4.96
C ASN A 336 29.85 -2.99 -4.08
N SER A 337 28.67 -2.50 -3.69
CA SER A 337 28.53 -1.42 -2.69
C SER A 337 27.34 -1.70 -1.75
N GLU A 338 27.32 -1.17 -0.53
CA GLU A 338 26.19 -1.37 0.41
C GLU A 338 24.87 -0.75 -0.10
N GLU A 339 24.94 0.20 -1.03
CA GLU A 339 23.81 0.75 -1.80
C GLU A 339 23.45 -0.09 -3.04
N SER A 340 23.96 -1.32 -3.20
CA SER A 340 23.87 -2.01 -4.49
C SER A 340 22.44 -2.33 -4.93
N ASP A 341 22.26 -2.23 -6.25
CA ASP A 341 21.07 -2.63 -7.00
C ASP A 341 20.74 -4.12 -6.79
N GLU A 342 19.67 -4.61 -7.38
CA GLU A 342 19.28 -6.03 -7.35
C GLU A 342 19.95 -6.80 -8.50
N SER A 343 20.25 -8.10 -8.34
CA SER A 343 20.67 -8.94 -9.46
C SER A 343 19.44 -9.66 -10.01
N GLY A 344 19.11 -9.43 -11.28
CA GLY A 344 18.00 -10.08 -11.96
C GLY A 344 18.34 -11.51 -12.36
N ILE A 345 17.51 -12.49 -11.99
CA ILE A 345 17.66 -13.90 -12.38
C ILE A 345 16.27 -14.46 -12.71
N ALA A 346 16.05 -14.82 -13.98
CA ALA A 346 14.76 -15.30 -14.46
C ALA A 346 14.90 -16.63 -15.21
N VAL A 347 13.95 -17.54 -15.00
CA VAL A 347 13.85 -18.81 -15.73
C VAL A 347 12.69 -18.73 -16.70
N ALA A 348 12.92 -19.07 -17.97
CA ALA A 348 11.89 -19.10 -18.98
C ALA A 348 12.00 -20.34 -19.87
N SER A 349 10.87 -20.77 -20.43
CA SER A 349 10.78 -21.92 -21.33
C SER A 349 10.05 -21.57 -22.62
N VAL A 350 10.37 -22.31 -23.69
CA VAL A 350 9.62 -22.31 -24.95
C VAL A 350 9.08 -23.69 -25.25
N TYR A 351 7.88 -23.70 -25.81
CA TYR A 351 7.11 -24.89 -26.15
C TYR A 351 6.73 -24.85 -27.62
N GLY A 352 6.74 -25.99 -28.29
CA GLY A 352 6.42 -26.12 -29.71
C GLY A 352 7.46 -25.49 -30.64
N SER A 353 7.09 -25.30 -31.90
CA SER A 353 7.99 -24.79 -32.94
C SER A 353 7.26 -23.88 -33.94
N GLY A 354 8.01 -23.09 -34.71
CA GLY A 354 7.45 -22.15 -35.68
C GLY A 354 6.49 -21.14 -35.06
N ASP A 355 5.38 -20.88 -35.75
CA ASP A 355 4.37 -19.90 -35.33
C ASP A 355 3.53 -20.36 -34.12
N GLU A 356 3.50 -21.67 -33.84
CA GLU A 356 2.77 -22.24 -32.69
C GLU A 356 3.52 -22.12 -31.37
N ARG A 357 4.71 -21.50 -31.36
CA ARG A 357 5.51 -21.35 -30.15
C ARG A 357 4.72 -20.68 -29.04
N GLN A 358 4.75 -21.29 -27.87
CA GLN A 358 4.28 -20.74 -26.61
C GLN A 358 5.49 -20.58 -25.68
N TYR A 359 5.40 -19.65 -24.74
CA TYR A 359 6.48 -19.35 -23.81
C TYR A 359 5.97 -19.40 -22.39
N SER A 360 6.86 -19.61 -21.43
CA SER A 360 6.58 -19.33 -20.02
C SER A 360 7.70 -18.58 -19.36
N LEU A 361 7.32 -17.74 -18.39
CA LEU A 361 8.19 -17.33 -17.31
C LEU A 361 7.90 -18.32 -16.16
N ASP A 362 8.92 -19.05 -15.73
CA ASP A 362 8.77 -20.21 -14.83
C ASP A 362 9.11 -19.86 -13.39
N ALA A 363 10.12 -19.03 -13.18
CA ALA A 363 10.55 -18.62 -11.84
C ALA A 363 11.40 -17.34 -11.85
N ASP A 364 11.45 -16.71 -10.69
CA ASP A 364 12.26 -15.52 -10.39
C ASP A 364 13.15 -15.84 -9.17
N TYR A 365 14.47 -15.82 -9.37
CA TYR A 365 15.50 -16.06 -8.35
C TYR A 365 16.27 -14.78 -8.02
N SER A 366 15.75 -13.62 -8.41
CA SER A 366 16.43 -12.35 -8.25
C SER A 366 16.54 -11.95 -6.78
N GLY A 367 17.53 -11.11 -6.48
CA GLY A 367 17.74 -10.59 -5.13
C GLY A 367 19.05 -9.82 -4.99
N LYS A 368 19.31 -9.33 -3.77
CA LYS A 368 20.58 -8.70 -3.41
C LYS A 368 21.59 -9.77 -3.05
N TYR A 369 22.59 -9.96 -3.91
CA TYR A 369 23.62 -10.96 -3.74
C TYR A 369 25.01 -10.38 -4.02
N SER A 370 26.04 -10.98 -3.42
CA SER A 370 27.42 -10.77 -3.88
C SER A 370 27.61 -11.40 -5.27
N PRO A 371 28.71 -11.08 -6.00
CA PRO A 371 29.00 -11.68 -7.30
C PRO A 371 28.92 -13.21 -7.32
N ASN A 372 29.57 -13.86 -6.34
CA ASN A 372 29.50 -15.31 -6.21
C ASN A 372 28.10 -15.78 -5.80
N GLY A 373 27.38 -14.99 -5.00
CA GLY A 373 26.02 -15.31 -4.52
C GLY A 373 24.99 -15.39 -5.66
N TRP A 374 24.96 -14.40 -6.57
CA TRP A 374 24.04 -14.47 -7.71
C TRP A 374 24.42 -15.59 -8.67
N ALA A 375 25.72 -15.87 -8.84
CA ALA A 375 26.18 -16.97 -9.70
C ALA A 375 25.73 -18.33 -9.14
N THR A 376 25.87 -18.56 -7.83
CA THR A 376 25.33 -19.76 -7.18
C THR A 376 23.83 -19.87 -7.36
N LYS A 377 23.08 -18.77 -7.20
CA LYS A 377 21.61 -18.77 -7.40
C LYS A 377 21.20 -19.09 -8.83
N ALA A 378 21.93 -18.58 -9.82
CA ALA A 378 21.67 -18.90 -11.22
C ALA A 378 21.98 -20.37 -11.55
N ILE A 379 23.03 -20.95 -10.96
CA ILE A 379 23.35 -22.38 -11.10
C ILE A 379 22.26 -23.23 -10.43
N GLU A 380 21.80 -22.86 -9.24
CA GLU A 380 20.66 -23.53 -8.57
C GLU A 380 19.41 -23.49 -9.45
N ALA A 381 19.09 -22.34 -10.06
CA ALA A 381 17.96 -22.21 -10.97
C ALA A 381 18.13 -23.07 -12.24
N TYR A 382 19.35 -23.12 -12.79
CA TYR A 382 19.68 -23.95 -13.95
C TYR A 382 19.46 -25.43 -13.66
N GLU A 383 19.90 -25.91 -12.50
CA GLU A 383 19.75 -27.31 -12.08
C GLU A 383 18.30 -27.67 -11.75
N GLN A 384 17.61 -26.82 -10.99
CA GLN A 384 16.22 -27.09 -10.56
C GLN A 384 15.22 -27.12 -11.72
N HIS A 385 15.48 -26.37 -12.78
CA HIS A 385 14.60 -26.27 -13.95
C HIS A 385 15.13 -27.05 -15.16
N GLU A 386 16.18 -27.85 -14.98
CA GLU A 386 16.84 -28.63 -16.04
C GLU A 386 17.14 -27.78 -17.28
N ALA A 387 17.63 -26.56 -17.07
CA ALA A 387 17.83 -25.58 -18.14
C ALA A 387 18.93 -26.00 -19.12
N ASP A 388 18.78 -25.60 -20.39
CA ASP A 388 19.73 -25.92 -21.45
C ASP A 388 20.92 -24.96 -21.51
N ALA A 389 20.75 -23.73 -21.03
CA ALA A 389 21.78 -22.71 -21.03
C ALA A 389 21.51 -21.59 -20.01
N ILE A 390 22.60 -20.91 -19.61
CA ILE A 390 22.55 -19.61 -18.95
C ILE A 390 22.81 -18.49 -19.97
N VAL A 391 21.94 -17.50 -20.02
CA VAL A 391 21.99 -16.33 -20.91
C VAL A 391 22.54 -15.14 -20.13
N ILE A 392 23.57 -14.48 -20.68
CA ILE A 392 24.21 -13.30 -20.09
C ILE A 392 24.33 -12.16 -21.10
N GLU A 393 24.09 -10.93 -20.66
CA GLU A 393 24.32 -9.73 -21.48
C GLU A 393 25.82 -9.35 -21.50
N THR A 394 26.33 -8.96 -22.66
CA THR A 394 27.76 -8.68 -22.88
C THR A 394 28.18 -7.21 -22.83
N ASN A 395 27.24 -6.27 -22.85
CA ASN A 395 27.56 -4.85 -22.98
C ASN A 395 28.02 -4.18 -21.66
N GLN A 396 27.72 -4.78 -20.52
CA GLN A 396 28.11 -4.31 -19.18
C GLN A 396 28.69 -5.50 -18.40
N GLY A 397 30.00 -5.71 -18.48
CA GLY A 397 30.66 -6.73 -17.65
C GLY A 397 30.39 -8.19 -18.02
N GLY A 398 29.90 -8.53 -19.23
CA GLY A 398 29.58 -9.93 -19.57
C GLY A 398 30.75 -10.91 -19.52
N ASN A 399 31.99 -10.47 -19.79
CA ASN A 399 33.18 -11.30 -19.54
C ASN A 399 33.33 -11.61 -18.04
N MET A 400 33.06 -10.63 -17.17
CA MET A 400 33.07 -10.78 -15.72
C MET A 400 31.94 -11.71 -15.25
N ALA A 401 30.76 -11.65 -15.86
CA ALA A 401 29.64 -12.52 -15.53
C ALA A 401 29.95 -13.99 -15.87
N GLU A 402 30.51 -14.25 -17.06
CA GLU A 402 30.96 -15.59 -17.42
C GLU A 402 32.06 -16.08 -16.49
N ASP A 403 33.10 -15.29 -16.25
CA ASP A 403 34.19 -15.67 -15.34
C ASP A 403 33.66 -15.98 -13.93
N THR A 404 32.68 -15.21 -13.44
CA THR A 404 32.04 -15.45 -12.14
C THR A 404 31.28 -16.77 -12.13
N LEU A 405 30.50 -17.09 -13.17
CA LEU A 405 29.81 -18.37 -13.31
C LEU A 405 30.80 -19.54 -13.38
N ARG A 406 31.88 -19.41 -14.16
CA ARG A 406 32.92 -20.44 -14.28
C ARG A 406 33.64 -20.67 -12.95
N ASN A 407 33.99 -19.59 -12.24
CA ASN A 407 34.63 -19.65 -10.93
C ASN A 407 33.71 -20.24 -9.85
N ALA A 408 32.39 -20.02 -9.96
CA ALA A 408 31.38 -20.64 -9.12
C ALA A 408 31.15 -22.14 -9.45
N GLY A 409 31.81 -22.68 -10.48
CA GLY A 409 31.77 -24.10 -10.84
C GLY A 409 30.81 -24.45 -11.99
N PHE A 410 30.27 -23.46 -12.71
CA PHE A 410 29.34 -23.74 -13.80
C PHE A 410 30.04 -24.34 -15.04
N GLY A 411 29.79 -25.63 -15.28
CA GLY A 411 30.30 -26.36 -16.45
C GLY A 411 29.39 -26.32 -17.69
N GLY A 412 28.19 -25.73 -17.59
CA GLY A 412 27.18 -25.77 -18.65
C GLY A 412 27.40 -24.78 -19.79
N ARG A 413 26.41 -24.73 -20.69
CA ARG A 413 26.39 -23.83 -21.85
C ARG A 413 26.05 -22.41 -21.41
N ILE A 414 26.87 -21.45 -21.82
CA ILE A 414 26.64 -20.01 -21.64
C ILE A 414 26.34 -19.40 -23.00
N ILE A 415 25.29 -18.58 -23.07
CA ILE A 415 24.89 -17.85 -24.27
C ILE A 415 25.07 -16.37 -24.00
N ARG A 416 25.84 -15.73 -24.87
CA ARG A 416 26.15 -14.31 -24.79
C ARG A 416 25.20 -13.55 -25.70
N VAL A 417 24.38 -12.68 -25.13
CA VAL A 417 23.52 -11.76 -25.89
C VAL A 417 24.14 -10.36 -25.93
N HIS A 418 24.19 -9.77 -27.11
CA HIS A 418 24.64 -8.39 -27.31
C HIS A 418 23.41 -7.49 -27.41
N ALA A 419 23.30 -6.48 -26.55
CA ALA A 419 22.25 -5.49 -26.71
C ALA A 419 22.60 -4.52 -27.84
N SER A 420 22.13 -4.82 -29.04
CA SER A 420 22.29 -3.94 -30.20
C SER A 420 21.24 -2.81 -30.24
N LYS A 421 20.16 -2.94 -29.46
CA LYS A 421 19.02 -2.01 -29.43
C LYS A 421 18.82 -1.42 -28.03
N GLY A 422 18.26 -0.21 -27.97
CA GLY A 422 17.85 0.43 -26.72
C GLY A 422 16.81 -0.40 -25.96
N LYS A 423 16.73 -0.21 -24.65
CA LYS A 423 15.91 -1.01 -23.71
C LYS A 423 14.45 -1.16 -24.14
N TYR A 424 13.82 -0.07 -24.60
CA TYR A 424 12.46 -0.08 -25.16
C TYR A 424 12.29 -1.10 -26.30
N ALA A 425 13.18 -1.06 -27.29
CA ALA A 425 13.12 -1.90 -28.47
C ALA A 425 13.44 -3.38 -28.20
N ARG A 426 13.87 -3.72 -26.97
CA ARG A 426 14.00 -5.10 -26.48
C ARG A 426 12.75 -5.56 -25.76
N ALA A 427 12.15 -4.68 -24.96
CA ALA A 427 10.96 -4.99 -24.17
C ALA A 427 9.67 -5.05 -25.01
N GLU A 428 9.52 -4.18 -26.02
CA GLU A 428 8.32 -4.09 -26.86
C GLU A 428 7.97 -5.41 -27.60
N PRO A 429 8.92 -6.13 -28.23
CA PRO A 429 8.61 -7.43 -28.84
C PRO A 429 8.08 -8.46 -27.83
N ILE A 430 8.60 -8.43 -26.60
CA ILE A 430 8.16 -9.35 -25.55
C ILE A 430 6.76 -8.95 -25.05
N SER A 431 6.48 -7.66 -24.83
CA SER A 431 5.13 -7.22 -24.47
C SER A 431 4.10 -7.57 -25.55
N ALA A 432 4.49 -7.57 -26.83
CA ALA A 432 3.64 -8.04 -27.92
C ALA A 432 3.30 -9.54 -27.81
N LEU A 433 4.22 -10.39 -27.35
CA LEU A 433 3.92 -11.82 -27.07
C LEU A 433 2.88 -11.98 -25.95
N TYR A 434 2.95 -11.14 -24.90
CA TYR A 434 1.94 -11.10 -23.85
C TYR A 434 0.58 -10.65 -24.39
N ALA A 435 0.55 -9.59 -25.21
CA ALA A 435 -0.67 -9.10 -25.84
C ALA A 435 -1.34 -10.15 -26.75
N GLN A 436 -0.53 -11.03 -27.36
CA GLN A 436 -1.00 -12.16 -28.18
C GLN A 436 -1.44 -13.37 -27.34
N GLY A 437 -1.28 -13.35 -26.02
CA GLY A 437 -1.59 -14.49 -25.14
C GLY A 437 -0.66 -15.68 -25.36
N ARG A 438 0.63 -15.43 -25.65
CA ARG A 438 1.64 -16.48 -25.94
C ARG A 438 2.60 -16.75 -24.78
N VAL A 439 2.54 -15.98 -23.70
CA VAL A 439 3.43 -16.14 -22.53
C VAL A 439 2.61 -16.52 -21.31
N ALA A 440 2.96 -17.64 -20.67
CA ALA A 440 2.35 -18.12 -19.44
C ALA A 440 3.22 -17.81 -18.21
N HIS A 441 2.60 -17.61 -17.05
CA HIS A 441 3.29 -17.42 -15.76
C HIS A 441 3.09 -18.65 -14.87
N ARG A 442 4.17 -19.30 -14.42
CA ARG A 442 4.10 -20.62 -13.75
C ARG A 442 4.70 -20.71 -12.34
N GLY A 443 5.27 -19.62 -11.82
CA GLY A 443 5.93 -19.62 -10.50
C GLY A 443 5.63 -18.38 -9.65
N SER A 444 6.43 -18.20 -8.60
CA SER A 444 6.40 -17.03 -7.71
C SER A 444 6.99 -15.81 -8.41
N LEU A 445 6.26 -15.25 -9.37
CA LEU A 445 6.72 -14.18 -10.26
C LEU A 445 6.26 -12.81 -9.79
N TYR A 446 5.99 -12.68 -8.49
CA TYR A 446 5.43 -11.46 -7.93
C TYR A 446 6.35 -10.29 -8.31
N GLU A 447 7.53 -10.16 -7.72
CA GLU A 447 8.32 -8.93 -7.84
C GLU A 447 8.61 -8.53 -9.31
N VAL A 448 8.94 -9.47 -10.19
CA VAL A 448 9.11 -9.21 -11.64
C VAL A 448 7.85 -8.71 -12.36
N GLU A 449 6.68 -9.26 -12.08
CA GLU A 449 5.41 -8.78 -12.67
C GLU A 449 5.06 -7.34 -12.28
N ASN A 450 5.38 -6.91 -11.05
CA ASN A 450 5.23 -5.50 -10.68
C ASN A 450 6.14 -4.63 -11.54
N GLN A 451 7.40 -5.07 -11.75
CA GLN A 451 8.33 -4.34 -12.60
C GLN A 451 7.81 -4.23 -14.04
N PHE A 452 7.18 -5.28 -14.59
CA PHE A 452 6.52 -5.21 -15.91
C PHE A 452 5.44 -4.12 -15.98
N MET A 453 4.56 -4.05 -14.97
CA MET A 453 3.43 -3.11 -14.97
C MET A 453 3.81 -1.67 -14.58
N GLU A 454 4.90 -1.49 -13.82
CA GLU A 454 5.41 -0.18 -13.40
C GLU A 454 6.34 0.45 -14.46
N TYR A 455 6.96 -0.35 -15.32
CA TYR A 455 7.94 0.13 -16.29
C TYR A 455 7.27 0.91 -17.43
N VAL A 456 7.45 2.23 -17.40
CA VAL A 456 7.09 3.17 -18.47
C VAL A 456 8.37 3.62 -19.18
N PRO A 457 8.71 3.05 -20.35
CA PRO A 457 10.01 3.27 -20.99
C PRO A 457 10.30 4.73 -21.34
N SER A 458 9.26 5.54 -21.62
CA SER A 458 9.40 6.95 -21.99
C SER A 458 9.84 7.85 -20.82
N THR A 459 9.56 7.44 -19.58
CA THR A 459 9.86 8.24 -18.37
C THR A 459 10.91 7.60 -17.46
N ALA A 460 11.21 6.30 -17.64
CA ALA A 460 12.13 5.58 -16.78
C ALA A 460 13.59 5.94 -17.06
N LYS A 461 14.35 6.30 -16.02
CA LYS A 461 15.81 6.56 -16.10
C LYS A 461 16.62 5.26 -16.24
N LYS A 462 16.19 4.19 -15.55
CA LYS A 462 16.77 2.85 -15.59
C LYS A 462 15.62 1.85 -15.74
N SER A 463 15.86 0.75 -16.45
CA SER A 463 14.97 -0.41 -16.42
C SER A 463 15.19 -1.20 -15.12
N PRO A 464 14.15 -1.86 -14.61
CA PRO A 464 14.27 -2.74 -13.45
C PRO A 464 15.04 -4.03 -13.77
N ASP A 465 15.89 -4.50 -12.85
CA ASP A 465 16.84 -5.59 -13.11
C ASP A 465 16.13 -6.96 -13.35
N ARG A 466 15.00 -7.25 -12.66
CA ARG A 466 14.24 -8.51 -12.86
C ARG A 466 13.51 -8.51 -14.20
N LEU A 467 12.96 -7.35 -14.59
CA LEU A 467 12.34 -7.16 -15.89
C LEU A 467 13.35 -7.42 -17.01
N ASP A 468 14.55 -6.86 -16.91
CA ASP A 468 15.59 -7.06 -17.93
C ASP A 468 15.97 -8.54 -18.03
N ALA A 469 16.20 -9.24 -16.91
CA ALA A 469 16.47 -10.67 -16.92
C ALA A 469 15.35 -11.48 -17.60
N ALA A 470 14.08 -11.21 -17.28
CA ALA A 470 12.94 -11.89 -17.90
C ALA A 470 12.83 -11.59 -19.41
N VAL A 471 13.06 -10.34 -19.81
CA VAL A 471 13.10 -9.93 -21.22
C VAL A 471 14.23 -10.64 -21.96
N TYR A 472 15.41 -10.79 -21.36
CA TYR A 472 16.52 -11.52 -21.97
C TYR A 472 16.20 -12.99 -22.21
N ALA A 473 15.63 -13.66 -21.20
CA ALA A 473 15.24 -15.06 -21.31
C ALA A 473 14.24 -15.27 -22.45
N LEU A 474 13.17 -14.47 -22.48
CA LEU A 474 12.12 -14.58 -23.49
C LEU A 474 12.60 -14.15 -24.88
N THR A 475 13.50 -13.18 -24.97
CA THR A 475 14.10 -12.75 -26.25
C THR A 475 14.91 -13.88 -26.87
N GLU A 476 15.85 -14.46 -26.13
CA GLU A 476 16.68 -15.59 -26.59
C GLU A 476 15.82 -16.77 -27.07
N LEU A 477 14.73 -17.06 -26.36
CA LEU A 477 13.81 -18.14 -26.74
C LEU A 477 12.94 -17.80 -27.96
N SER A 478 12.67 -16.51 -28.18
CA SER A 478 11.85 -16.04 -29.30
C SER A 478 12.62 -15.98 -30.63
N GLU A 479 13.94 -15.78 -30.58
CA GLU A 479 14.75 -15.65 -31.79
C GLU A 479 14.79 -16.96 -32.62
N PRO A 480 14.81 -16.86 -33.97
CA PRO A 480 14.96 -18.04 -34.82
C PRO A 480 16.37 -18.61 -34.63
N GLN A 481 16.48 -19.86 -34.16
CA GLN A 481 17.77 -20.54 -34.14
C GLN A 481 18.25 -20.76 -35.58
N SER A 482 19.43 -20.22 -35.91
CA SER A 482 20.17 -20.62 -37.10
C SER A 482 20.43 -22.12 -37.02
N THR A 483 19.88 -22.88 -37.97
CA THR A 483 19.90 -24.35 -38.01
C THR A 483 21.32 -24.86 -38.29
N GLY A 484 22.16 -24.90 -37.26
CA GLY A 484 23.51 -25.47 -37.29
C GLY A 484 23.52 -26.90 -36.74
N MET A 485 23.24 -27.86 -37.61
CA MET A 485 23.68 -29.27 -37.58
C MET A 485 23.92 -29.92 -36.18
N LEU A 486 22.85 -30.24 -35.46
CA LEU A 486 22.90 -31.20 -34.34
C LEU A 486 22.83 -32.64 -34.89
N VAL A 487 23.99 -33.21 -35.25
CA VAL A 487 24.12 -34.67 -35.30
C VAL A 487 24.36 -35.15 -33.88
N ARG A 488 23.36 -35.81 -33.28
CA ARG A 488 23.55 -36.58 -32.05
C ARG A 488 24.47 -37.76 -32.37
N SER A 489 25.71 -37.76 -31.85
CA SER A 489 26.49 -38.99 -31.74
C SER A 489 25.82 -39.87 -30.69
N ARG A 490 25.45 -41.08 -31.10
CA ARG A 490 24.88 -42.13 -30.24
C ARG A 490 25.83 -42.57 -29.14
#